data_AF-A0A9E2SBG7-F1
#
_entry.id   AF-A0A9E2SBG7-F1
#
_cell.length_a   1.000
_cell.length_b   1.000
_cell.length_c   1.000
_cell.angle_alpha   90.00
_cell.angle_beta   90.00
_cell.angle_gamma   90.00
#
_symmetry.space_group_name_H-M   'P 1'
#
loop_
_entity.id
_entity.type
_entity.pdbx_description
1 polymer ?
#
loop_
_entity_poly.entity_id
_entity_poly.type
_entity_poly.pdbx_seq_one_letter_code
_entity_poly.pdbx_strand_id
1 'polypeptide(L)'
;METKIVMFRKDNIKLGLILGAIAPLAAMYIYYAIMLSKQINLSEYFYYLKTNKSLLTGVSSISLIANAIFFTVYVNTQKDKTAKGIFISTLIYGIAVLLIKLVK
;
A
#
# COMPACT_ATOMS: atom_id res chain seq x y z
N MET A 1 -20.02 17.89 25.46
CA MET A 1 -19.69 18.50 24.15
C MET A 1 -19.10 17.40 23.28
N GLU A 2 -19.96 16.53 22.74
CA GLU A 2 -19.54 15.46 21.83
C GLU A 2 -19.21 16.09 20.49
N THR A 3 -17.92 16.26 20.23
CA THR A 3 -17.43 16.65 18.91
C THR A 3 -17.80 15.54 17.93
N LYS A 4 -18.92 15.71 17.23
CA LYS A 4 -19.25 14.98 16.00
C LYS A 4 -18.06 15.13 15.05
N ILE A 5 -17.20 14.11 15.04
CA ILE A 5 -16.11 14.02 14.08
C ILE A 5 -16.76 13.74 12.73
N VAL A 6 -16.97 14.84 12.02
CA VAL A 6 -17.35 15.03 10.62
C VAL A 6 -17.24 13.74 9.77
N MET A 7 -18.40 13.14 9.50
CA MET A 7 -18.86 12.72 8.18
C MET A 7 -17.78 12.22 7.18
N PHE A 8 -17.14 11.07 7.46
CA PHE A 8 -16.53 10.22 6.41
C PHE A 8 -17.29 8.89 6.29
N ARG A 9 -18.59 8.99 5.97
CA ARG A 9 -19.48 7.85 5.64
C ARG A 9 -19.29 7.37 4.19
N LYS A 10 -18.06 7.29 3.68
CA LYS A 10 -17.79 6.61 2.40
C LYS A 10 -17.28 5.21 2.70
N ASP A 11 -18.22 4.33 3.02
CA ASP A 11 -17.98 2.89 3.09
C ASP A 11 -18.29 2.27 1.73
N ASN A 12 -17.29 2.23 0.86
CA ASN A 12 -17.46 1.81 -0.53
C ASN A 12 -16.33 0.87 -0.93
N ILE A 13 -16.68 -0.27 -1.52
CA ILE A 13 -15.71 -1.25 -2.01
C ILE A 13 -14.76 -0.62 -3.04
N LYS A 14 -15.27 0.24 -3.93
CA LYS A 14 -14.45 0.97 -4.91
C LYS A 14 -13.36 1.83 -4.26
N LEU A 15 -13.68 2.50 -3.16
CA LEU A 15 -12.72 3.31 -2.41
C LEU A 15 -11.66 2.39 -1.79
N GLY A 16 -12.08 1.26 -1.22
CA GLY A 16 -11.16 0.27 -0.68
C GLY A 16 -10.21 -0.31 -1.73
N LEU A 17 -10.71 -0.64 -2.92
CA LEU A 17 -9.88 -1.14 -4.02
C LEU A 17 -8.81 -0.11 -4.44
N ILE A 18 -9.21 1.16 -4.59
CA ILE A 18 -8.28 2.24 -4.93
C ILE A 18 -7.24 2.42 -3.82
N LEU A 19 -7.66 2.43 -2.55
CA LEU A 19 -6.74 2.54 -1.42
C LEU A 19 -5.78 1.36 -1.32
N GLY A 20 -6.26 0.13 -1.51
CA GLY A 20 -5.40 -1.07 -1.47
C GLY A 20 -4.37 -1.12 -2.58
N ALA A 21 -4.63 -0.47 -3.72
CA ALA A 21 -3.67 -0.32 -4.81
C ALA A 21 -2.71 0.87 -4.59
N ILE A 22 -3.22 2.00 -4.10
CA ILE A 22 -2.43 3.23 -3.93
C ILE A 22 -1.56 3.18 -2.68
N ALA A 23 -2.03 2.58 -1.57
CA ALA A 23 -1.30 2.50 -0.31
C ALA A 23 0.14 1.96 -0.44
N PRO A 24 0.39 0.82 -1.11
CA PRO A 24 1.76 0.33 -1.30
C PRO A 24 2.61 1.27 -2.18
N LEU A 25 2.04 1.87 -3.23
CA LEU A 25 2.76 2.83 -4.09
C LEU A 25 3.11 4.12 -3.33
N ALA A 26 2.18 4.61 -2.53
CA ALA A 26 2.39 5.76 -1.66
C ALA A 26 3.47 5.46 -0.61
N ALA A 27 3.46 4.29 0.01
CA ALA A 27 4.47 3.88 0.97
C ALA A 27 5.87 3.81 0.35
N MET A 28 6.00 3.22 -0.85
CA MET A 28 7.24 3.23 -1.62
C MET A 28 7.72 4.65 -1.93
N TYR A 29 6.83 5.52 -2.39
CA TYR A 29 7.18 6.90 -2.71
C TYR A 29 7.57 7.70 -1.47
N ILE A 30 6.87 7.53 -0.35
CA ILE A 30 7.18 8.16 0.94
C ILE A 30 8.56 7.70 1.42
N TYR A 31 8.89 6.41 1.30
CA TYR A 31 10.21 5.90 1.63
C TYR A 31 11.31 6.60 0.80
N TYR A 32 11.14 6.70 -0.52
CA TYR A 32 12.05 7.47 -1.38
C TYR A 32 12.17 8.93 -0.93
N ALA A 33 11.03 9.60 -0.73
CA ALA A 33 10.97 11.02 -0.38
C ALA A 33 11.71 11.34 0.93
N ILE A 34 11.64 10.46 1.93
CA ILE A 34 12.26 10.68 3.24
C ILE A 34 13.72 10.23 3.29
N MET A 35 14.03 9.03 2.76
CA MET A 35 15.34 8.41 2.94
C MET A 35 16.35 8.73 1.82
N LEU A 36 15.89 8.87 0.58
CA LEU A 36 16.77 8.77 -0.61
C LEU A 36 16.69 9.99 -1.54
N SER A 37 15.65 10.83 -1.42
CA SER A 37 15.42 11.99 -2.29
C SER A 37 16.55 13.02 -2.30
N LYS A 38 17.38 13.06 -1.24
CA LYS A 38 18.55 13.94 -1.14
C LYS A 38 19.79 13.38 -1.83
N GLN A 39 19.83 12.08 -2.12
CA GLN A 39 21.02 11.37 -2.59
C GLN A 39 20.89 10.95 -4.05
N ILE A 40 19.69 10.51 -4.45
CA ILE A 40 19.44 9.93 -5.76
C ILE A 40 18.14 10.48 -6.34
N ASN A 41 18.09 10.53 -7.66
CA ASN A 41 16.88 10.95 -8.38
C ASN A 41 15.88 9.79 -8.51
N LEU A 42 14.63 10.11 -8.85
CA LEU A 42 13.55 9.10 -8.95
C LEU A 42 13.89 7.97 -9.96
N SER A 43 14.54 8.31 -11.07
CA SER A 43 14.96 7.34 -12.08
C SER A 43 16.01 6.37 -11.53
N GLU A 44 16.99 6.88 -10.78
CA GLU A 44 18.03 6.07 -10.13
C GLU A 44 17.41 5.19 -9.04
N TYR A 45 16.45 5.71 -8.28
CA TYR A 45 15.72 4.91 -7.30
C TYR A 45 15.03 3.70 -7.93
N PHE A 46 14.35 3.87 -9.06
CA PHE A 46 13.75 2.74 -9.78
C PHE A 46 14.78 1.78 -10.37
N TYR A 47 15.95 2.28 -10.80
CA TYR A 47 17.06 1.44 -11.21
C TYR A 47 17.59 0.59 -10.05
N TYR A 48 17.84 1.20 -8.89
CA TYR A 48 18.32 0.50 -7.69
C TYR A 48 17.28 -0.48 -7.14
N LEU A 49 15.98 -0.13 -7.18
CA LEU A 49 14.89 -1.05 -6.83
C LEU A 49 14.91 -2.34 -7.67
N LYS A 50 15.26 -2.25 -8.96
CA LYS A 50 15.32 -3.42 -9.85
C LYS A 50 16.61 -4.24 -9.67
N THR A 51 17.73 -3.56 -9.45
CA THR A 51 19.06 -4.20 -9.40
C THR A 51 19.41 -4.72 -8.00
N ASN A 52 18.94 -4.07 -6.93
CA ASN A 52 19.25 -4.43 -5.55
C ASN A 52 18.09 -5.19 -4.88
N LYS A 53 18.22 -6.53 -4.79
CA LYS A 53 17.22 -7.41 -4.17
C LYS A 53 16.94 -7.07 -2.69
N SER A 54 17.95 -6.59 -1.95
CA SER A 54 17.78 -6.22 -0.54
C SER A 54 16.88 -4.99 -0.41
N LEU A 55 17.15 -3.95 -1.21
CA LEU A 55 16.33 -2.74 -1.23
C LEU A 55 14.89 -3.03 -1.68
N LEU A 56 14.73 -3.84 -2.73
CA LEU A 56 13.41 -4.29 -3.20
C LEU A 56 12.63 -5.00 -2.09
N THR A 57 13.28 -5.92 -1.38
CA THR A 57 12.63 -6.68 -0.29
C THR A 57 12.25 -5.77 0.86
N GLY A 58 13.13 -4.85 1.28
CA GLY A 58 12.84 -3.90 2.36
C GLY A 58 11.68 -2.96 2.03
N VAL A 59 11.70 -2.34 0.84
CA VAL A 59 10.64 -1.44 0.37
C VAL A 59 9.31 -2.18 0.19
N SER A 60 9.35 -3.42 -0.32
CA SER A 60 8.15 -4.25 -0.46
C SER A 60 7.53 -4.58 0.91
N SER A 61 8.34 -4.91 1.92
CA SER A 61 7.87 -5.15 3.28
C SER A 61 7.21 -3.91 3.89
N ILE A 62 7.82 -2.73 3.75
CA ILE A 62 7.23 -1.46 4.22
C ILE A 62 5.89 -1.19 3.52
N SER A 63 5.81 -1.47 2.21
CA SER A 63 4.60 -1.28 1.42
C SER A 63 3.47 -2.22 1.86
N LEU A 64 3.78 -3.47 2.19
CA LEU A 64 2.82 -4.43 2.74
C LEU A 64 2.33 -4.02 4.14
N ILE A 65 3.24 -3.55 5.01
CA ILE A 65 2.88 -3.04 6.34
C ILE A 65 1.94 -1.84 6.22
N ALA A 66 2.23 -0.90 5.33
CA ALA A 66 1.37 0.27 5.10
C ALA A 66 -0.05 -0.15 4.71
N ASN A 67 -0.18 -1.13 3.79
CA ASN A 67 -1.48 -1.67 3.40
C ASN A 67 -2.20 -2.33 4.59
N ALA A 68 -1.49 -3.12 5.40
CA ALA A 68 -2.05 -3.72 6.62
C ALA A 68 -2.51 -2.68 7.65
N ILE A 69 -1.80 -1.57 7.80
CA ILE A 69 -2.21 -0.44 8.65
C ILE A 69 -3.52 0.16 8.14
N PHE A 70 -3.62 0.47 6.84
CA PHE A 70 -4.86 0.98 6.26
C PHE A 70 -6.02 -0.02 6.47
N PHE A 71 -5.80 -1.30 6.17
CA PHE A 71 -6.79 -2.33 6.41
C PHE A 71 -7.28 -2.33 7.87
N THR A 72 -6.35 -2.29 8.84
CA THR A 72 -6.65 -2.31 10.27
C THR A 72 -7.43 -1.08 10.72
N VAL A 73 -7.04 0.11 10.26
CA VAL A 73 -7.74 1.37 10.57
C VAL A 73 -9.18 1.33 10.03
N TYR A 74 -9.39 0.82 8.81
CA TYR A 74 -10.72 0.76 8.21
C TYR A 74 -11.63 -0.30 8.87
N VAL A 75 -11.07 -1.45 9.29
CA VAL A 75 -11.79 -2.45 10.09
C VAL A 75 -12.18 -1.88 11.46
N ASN A 76 -11.24 -1.26 12.19
CA ASN A 76 -11.51 -0.71 13.52
C ASN A 76 -12.49 0.47 13.50
N THR A 77 -12.62 1.17 12.38
CA THR A 77 -13.61 2.25 12.20
C THR A 77 -14.96 1.76 11.66
N GLN A 78 -15.22 0.44 11.68
CA GLN A 78 -16.47 -0.20 11.21
C GLN A 78 -16.81 0.17 9.75
N LYS A 79 -15.79 0.35 8.90
CA LYS A 79 -15.94 0.62 7.47
C LYS A 79 -15.63 -0.65 6.67
N ASP A 80 -16.47 -1.66 6.89
CA ASP A 80 -16.22 -3.03 6.44
C ASP A 80 -16.18 -3.19 4.92
N LYS A 81 -16.95 -2.39 4.15
CA LYS A 81 -16.92 -2.48 2.67
C LYS A 81 -15.61 -1.92 2.13
N THR A 82 -15.12 -0.82 2.69
CA THR A 82 -13.82 -0.28 2.33
C THR A 82 -12.70 -1.23 2.73
N ALA A 83 -12.73 -1.79 3.96
CA ALA A 83 -11.76 -2.78 4.39
C ALA A 83 -11.72 -4.03 3.49
N LYS A 84 -12.89 -4.54 3.09
CA LYS A 84 -13.01 -5.61 2.10
C LYS A 84 -12.38 -5.23 0.76
N GLY A 85 -12.61 -4.00 0.27
CA GLY A 85 -11.99 -3.52 -0.96
C GLY A 85 -10.46 -3.49 -0.89
N ILE A 86 -9.91 -3.00 0.23
CA ILE A 86 -8.45 -3.00 0.48
C ILE A 86 -7.92 -4.43 0.43
N PHE A 87 -8.55 -5.33 1.19
CA PHE A 87 -8.16 -6.74 1.26
C PHE A 87 -8.22 -7.45 -0.10
N ILE A 88 -9.29 -7.23 -0.88
CA ILE A 88 -9.45 -7.81 -2.22
C ILE A 88 -8.33 -7.32 -3.16
N SER A 89 -8.04 -6.02 -3.16
CA SER A 89 -6.92 -5.49 -3.97
C SER A 89 -5.59 -6.16 -3.58
N THR A 90 -5.39 -6.37 -2.28
CA THR A 90 -4.22 -7.05 -1.73
C THR A 90 -4.07 -8.48 -2.20
N LEU A 91 -5.18 -9.23 -2.17
CA LEU A 91 -5.23 -10.58 -2.69
C LEU A 91 -4.93 -10.65 -4.18
N ILE A 92 -5.49 -9.75 -4.99
CA ILE A 92 -5.29 -9.76 -6.44
C ILE A 92 -3.80 -9.62 -6.79
N TYR A 93 -3.11 -8.62 -6.24
CA TYR A 93 -1.69 -8.47 -6.54
C TYR A 93 -0.86 -9.59 -5.90
N GLY A 94 -1.23 -10.07 -4.71
CA GLY A 94 -0.53 -11.16 -4.03
C GLY A 94 -0.57 -12.45 -4.86
N ILE A 95 -1.75 -12.79 -5.38
CA ILE A 95 -1.95 -13.92 -6.29
C ILE A 95 -1.17 -13.70 -7.59
N ALA A 96 -1.20 -12.50 -8.18
CA ALA A 96 -0.44 -12.20 -9.39
C ALA A 96 1.08 -12.43 -9.19
N VAL A 97 1.63 -11.99 -8.05
CA VAL A 97 3.05 -12.19 -7.71
C VAL A 97 3.36 -13.68 -7.51
N LEU A 98 2.48 -14.43 -6.85
CA LEU A 98 2.64 -15.87 -6.66
C LEU A 98 2.62 -16.61 -8.00
N LEU A 99 1.70 -16.27 -8.90
CA LEU A 99 1.62 -16.85 -10.24
C LEU A 99 2.88 -16.56 -11.06
N ILE A 100 3.39 -15.32 -11.03
CA ILE A 100 4.64 -14.95 -11.72
C ILE A 100 5.83 -15.77 -11.17
N LYS A 101 5.89 -15.99 -9.85
CA LYS A 101 6.94 -16.78 -9.20
C LYS A 101 6.80 -18.30 -9.45
N LEU A 102 5.61 -18.79 -9.79
CA LEU A 102 5.39 -20.20 -10.14
C LEU A 102 5.74 -20.50 -11.59
N VAL A 103 5.50 -19.54 -12.49
CA VAL A 103 5.79 -19.68 -13.93
C VAL A 103 7.27 -19.42 -14.25
N LYS A 104 7.98 -18.69 -13.39
CA LYS A 104 9.38 -18.28 -13.58
C LYS A 104 10.29 -18.87 -12.51
#